data_AF-A0A4Q6B4G8-F1
#
_entry.id   AF-A0A4Q6B4G8-F1
#
_cell.length_a   1.000
_cell.length_b   1.000
_cell.length_c   1.000
_cell.angle_alpha   90.00
_cell.angle_beta   90.00
_cell.angle_gamma   90.00
#
_symmetry.space_group_name_H-M   'P 1'
#
loop_
_entity.id
_entity.type
_entity.pdbx_description
1 polymer ?
#
loop_
_entity_poly.entity_id
_entity_poly.type
_entity_poly.pdbx_seq_one_letter_code
_entity_poly.pdbx_strand_id
1 'polypeptide(L)'
;MSQYSQLKAMLAVTKASLLATFRSPQSIFFSLFFPIVLIWIFGSLAGGGSAPSVDVAFEKGIDSSSILYQQLAHDPFLQFVDPAEKDVEDELRKGRIA
;
A
#
# COMPACT_ATOMS: atom_id res chain seq x y z
N MET A 1 -52.01 26.48 3.00
CA MET A 1 -51.05 25.63 3.74
C MET A 1 -49.99 25.19 2.75
N SER A 2 -48.72 25.55 2.95
CA SER A 2 -47.66 25.13 2.02
C SER A 2 -47.46 23.61 2.13
N GLN A 3 -47.36 22.96 0.98
CA GLN A 3 -47.27 21.50 0.88
C GLN A 3 -45.93 21.02 1.47
N TYR A 4 -45.99 20.07 2.41
CA TYR A 4 -44.79 19.55 3.07
C TYR A 4 -43.87 18.85 2.06
N SER A 5 -42.64 19.33 1.95
CA SER A 5 -41.63 18.76 1.06
C SER A 5 -40.69 17.85 1.85
N GLN A 6 -40.80 16.55 1.64
CA GLN A 6 -39.97 15.55 2.33
C GLN A 6 -38.48 15.69 2.00
N LEU A 7 -38.13 16.01 0.76
CA LEU A 7 -36.74 16.26 0.36
C LEU A 7 -36.15 17.46 1.09
N LYS A 8 -36.93 18.53 1.29
CA LYS A 8 -36.50 19.71 2.04
C LYS A 8 -36.28 19.38 3.52
N ALA A 9 -37.14 18.53 4.10
CA ALA A 9 -36.96 18.05 5.47
C ALA A 9 -35.70 17.18 5.61
N MET A 10 -35.49 16.23 4.68
CA MET A 10 -34.30 15.38 4.68
C MET A 10 -33.02 16.21 4.56
N LEU A 11 -32.98 17.16 3.62
CA LEU A 11 -31.84 18.06 3.45
C LEU A 11 -31.59 18.93 4.70
N ALA A 12 -32.64 19.38 5.39
CA ALA A 12 -32.50 20.14 6.63
C ALA A 12 -31.83 19.30 7.73
N VAL A 13 -32.25 18.03 7.87
CA VAL A 13 -31.64 17.08 8.83
C VAL A 13 -30.20 16.79 8.44
N THR A 14 -29.94 16.41 7.18
CA THR A 14 -28.57 16.13 6.71
C THR A 14 -27.66 17.33 6.91
N LYS A 15 -28.11 18.55 6.61
CA LYS A 15 -27.34 19.78 6.82
C LYS A 15 -27.02 20.00 8.31
N ALA A 16 -28.01 19.82 9.18
CA ALA A 16 -27.81 19.94 10.62
C ALA A 16 -26.82 18.90 11.15
N SER A 17 -26.94 17.64 10.71
CA SER A 17 -26.04 16.55 11.08
C SER A 17 -24.62 16.80 10.60
N LEU A 18 -24.43 17.24 9.35
CA LEU A 18 -23.10 17.55 8.81
C LEU A 18 -22.44 18.67 9.61
N LEU A 19 -23.20 19.74 9.90
CA LEU A 19 -22.71 20.88 10.68
C LEU A 19 -22.35 20.48 12.12
N ALA A 20 -23.15 19.61 12.74
CA ALA A 20 -22.87 19.08 14.07
C ALA A 20 -21.57 18.26 14.09
N THR A 21 -21.36 17.40 13.09
CA THR A 21 -20.12 16.62 12.94
C THR A 21 -18.90 17.53 12.80
N PHE A 22 -18.98 18.59 11.98
CA PHE A 22 -17.86 19.53 11.79
C PHE A 22 -17.63 20.48 12.97
N ARG A 23 -18.62 20.73 13.83
CA ARG A 23 -18.45 21.58 15.03
C ARG A 23 -17.69 20.87 16.16
N SER A 24 -17.62 19.55 16.11
CA SER A 24 -16.94 18.73 17.10
C SER A 24 -15.55 18.33 16.58
N PRO A 25 -14.46 18.99 17.04
CA PRO A 25 -13.11 18.67 16.57
C PRO A 25 -12.73 17.20 16.85
N GLN A 26 -13.22 16.63 17.96
CA GLN A 26 -13.05 15.20 18.26
C GLN A 26 -13.70 14.28 17.23
N SER A 27 -14.89 14.62 16.72
CA SER A 27 -15.60 13.80 15.74
C SER A 27 -14.83 13.76 14.42
N ILE A 28 -14.28 14.88 13.98
CA ILE A 28 -13.44 14.96 12.77
C ILE A 28 -12.18 14.10 12.93
N PHE A 29 -11.51 14.18 14.09
CA PHE A 29 -10.29 13.43 14.33
C PHE A 29 -10.51 11.92 14.22
N PHE A 30 -11.51 11.37 14.91
CA PHE A 30 -11.76 9.92 14.92
C PHE A 30 -12.38 9.40 13.62
N SER A 31 -13.29 10.16 12.99
CA SER A 31 -14.01 9.68 11.81
C SER A 31 -13.22 9.83 10.50
N LEU A 32 -12.34 10.83 10.40
CA LEU A 32 -11.66 11.16 9.16
C LEU A 32 -10.15 11.09 9.29
N PHE A 33 -9.58 11.82 10.25
CA PHE A 33 -8.12 11.95 10.35
C PHE A 33 -7.45 10.62 10.73
N PHE A 34 -7.98 9.92 11.73
CA PHE A 34 -7.44 8.66 12.20
C PHE A 34 -7.38 7.58 11.09
N PRO A 35 -8.47 7.29 10.35
CA PRO A 35 -8.43 6.33 9.25
C PRO A 35 -7.45 6.72 8.14
N ILE A 36 -7.40 8.00 7.76
CA ILE A 36 -6.51 8.48 6.68
C ILE A 36 -5.04 8.26 7.06
N VAL A 37 -4.66 8.66 8.27
CA VAL A 37 -3.28 8.49 8.75
C VAL A 37 -2.92 7.01 8.85
N LEU A 38 -3.85 6.17 9.33
CA LEU A 38 -3.65 4.73 9.43
C LEU A 38 -3.42 4.09 8.06
N ILE A 39 -4.25 4.41 7.07
CA ILE A 39 -4.09 3.93 5.69
C ILE A 39 -2.78 4.44 5.09
N TRP A 40 -2.36 5.67 5.40
CA TRP A 40 -1.11 6.22 4.86
C TRP A 40 0.12 5.54 5.46
N ILE A 41 0.14 5.30 6.76
CA ILE A 41 1.22 4.59 7.43
C ILE A 41 1.24 3.14 6.97
N PHE A 42 0.13 2.40 7.07
CA PHE A 42 0.13 1.00 6.67
C PHE A 42 0.27 0.80 5.16
N GLY A 43 -0.24 1.71 4.34
CA GLY A 43 -0.04 1.70 2.90
C GLY A 43 1.42 1.93 2.49
N SER A 44 2.15 2.79 3.23
CA SER A 44 3.57 2.99 3.01
C SER A 44 4.42 1.83 3.55
N LEU A 45 4.06 1.26 4.71
CA LEU A 45 4.73 0.08 5.27
C LEU A 45 4.48 -1.19 4.45
N ALA A 46 3.31 -1.34 3.84
CA ALA A 46 2.93 -2.49 3.02
C ALA A 46 3.50 -2.42 1.58
N GLY A 47 4.49 -1.57 1.31
CA GLY A 47 5.20 -1.55 0.03
C GLY A 47 4.48 -0.79 -1.09
N GLY A 48 3.51 0.08 -0.81
CA GLY A 48 3.00 1.03 -1.80
C GLY A 48 2.47 0.35 -3.08
N GLY A 49 1.60 -0.65 -2.95
CA GLY A 49 0.85 -1.20 -4.09
C GLY A 49 1.68 -1.97 -5.13
N SER A 50 2.99 -2.13 -4.96
CA SER A 50 3.73 -3.13 -5.72
C SER A 50 3.36 -4.51 -5.20
N ALA A 51 3.13 -5.45 -6.13
CA ALA A 51 3.01 -6.85 -5.78
C ALA A 51 4.23 -7.29 -4.96
N PRO A 52 4.10 -8.28 -4.05
CA PRO A 52 5.24 -8.78 -3.28
C PRO A 52 6.33 -9.27 -4.25
N SER A 53 7.34 -8.44 -4.45
CA SER A 53 8.52 -8.79 -5.22
C SER A 53 9.44 -9.53 -4.27
N VAL A 54 9.84 -10.73 -4.65
CA VAL A 54 10.77 -11.55 -3.87
C VAL A 54 12.17 -11.24 -4.38
N ASP A 55 13.02 -10.79 -3.47
CA ASP A 55 14.45 -10.63 -3.76
C ASP A 55 15.08 -12.02 -3.84
N VAL A 56 15.63 -12.35 -5.01
CA VAL A 56 16.25 -13.64 -5.31
C VAL A 56 17.68 -13.43 -5.77
N ALA A 57 18.58 -14.34 -5.41
CA ALA A 57 19.97 -14.28 -5.85
C ALA A 57 20.31 -15.47 -6.76
N PHE A 58 21.06 -15.19 -7.83
CA PHE A 58 21.64 -16.25 -8.65
C PHE A 58 22.97 -16.73 -8.07
N GLU A 59 23.17 -18.04 -8.09
CA GLU A 59 24.42 -18.68 -7.68
C GLU A 59 25.59 -18.27 -8.60
N LYS A 60 26.80 -18.17 -8.03
CA LYS A 60 28.00 -17.77 -8.77
C LYS A 60 28.38 -18.86 -9.77
N GLY A 61 28.08 -18.63 -11.05
CA GLY A 61 28.40 -19.55 -12.16
C GLY A 61 27.20 -20.02 -12.98
N ILE A 62 26.02 -19.42 -12.78
CA ILE A 62 24.85 -19.70 -13.62
C ILE A 62 25.09 -19.22 -15.06
N ASP A 63 24.65 -20.04 -16.00
CA ASP A 63 24.69 -19.75 -17.43
C ASP A 63 23.67 -18.68 -17.80
N SER A 64 24.16 -17.45 -18.02
CA SER A 64 23.36 -16.29 -18.41
C SER A 64 22.92 -16.32 -19.88
N SER A 65 23.38 -17.29 -20.67
CA SER A 65 22.99 -17.46 -22.07
C SER A 65 21.67 -18.23 -22.26
N SER A 66 21.17 -18.85 -21.19
CA SER A 66 19.93 -19.63 -21.22
C SER A 66 18.69 -18.73 -21.36
N ILE A 67 17.73 -19.16 -22.18
CA ILE A 67 16.43 -18.49 -22.36
C ILE A 67 15.68 -18.38 -21.03
N LEU A 68 15.85 -19.37 -20.14
CA LEU A 68 15.25 -19.35 -18.81
C LEU A 68 15.80 -18.21 -17.95
N TYR A 69 17.09 -17.91 -18.06
CA TYR A 69 17.72 -16.79 -17.35
C TYR A 69 17.12 -15.46 -17.82
N GLN A 70 16.93 -15.28 -19.12
CA GLN A 70 16.38 -14.06 -19.70
C GLN A 70 14.90 -13.85 -19.33
N GLN A 71 14.12 -14.94 -19.25
CA GLN A 71 12.72 -14.88 -18.84
C GLN A 71 12.56 -14.58 -17.35
N LEU A 72 13.38 -15.22 -16.49
CA LEU A 72 13.37 -14.92 -15.06
C LEU A 72 13.81 -13.47 -14.81
N ALA A 73 14.88 -13.00 -15.45
CA ALA A 73 15.39 -11.65 -15.27
C ALA A 73 14.40 -10.53 -15.65
N HIS A 74 13.39 -10.83 -16.47
CA HIS A 74 12.34 -9.87 -16.87
C HIS A 74 11.05 -10.03 -16.08
N ASP A 75 11.00 -10.93 -15.08
CA ASP A 75 9.81 -11.15 -14.28
C ASP A 75 9.61 -9.99 -13.27
N PRO A 76 8.46 -9.29 -13.31
CA PRO A 76 8.20 -8.14 -12.43
C PRO A 76 8.00 -8.52 -10.95
N PHE A 77 7.89 -9.81 -10.62
CA PHE A 77 7.78 -10.31 -9.25
C PHE A 77 9.13 -10.77 -8.67
N LEU A 78 10.18 -10.90 -9.48
CA LEU A 78 11.50 -11.36 -9.05
C LEU A 78 12.53 -10.23 -9.18
N GLN A 79 13.06 -9.75 -8.06
CA GLN A 79 14.15 -8.79 -8.05
C GLN A 79 15.48 -9.52 -7.86
N PHE A 80 16.33 -9.50 -8.88
CA PHE A 80 17.64 -10.15 -8.81
C PHE A 80 18.65 -9.21 -8.18
N VAL A 81 19.25 -9.63 -7.06
CA VAL A 81 20.27 -8.84 -6.35
C VAL A 81 21.66 -9.16 -6.91
N ASP A 82 22.39 -8.12 -7.32
CA ASP A 82 23.75 -8.28 -7.84
C ASP A 82 24.76 -8.62 -6.72
N PRO A 83 25.53 -9.71 -6.85
CA PRO A 83 26.50 -10.16 -5.85
C PRO A 83 27.72 -9.24 -5.68
N ALA A 84 27.84 -8.19 -6.50
CA ALA A 84 28.89 -7.18 -6.40
C ALA A 84 28.52 -6.02 -5.44
N GLU A 85 27.22 -5.77 -5.23
CA GLU A 85 26.75 -4.66 -4.40
C GLU A 85 26.40 -5.07 -2.97
N LYS A 86 26.05 -6.35 -2.75
CA LYS A 86 25.67 -6.88 -1.42
C LYS A 86 26.27 -8.25 -1.17
N ASP A 87 26.60 -8.54 0.09
CA ASP A 87 27.00 -9.88 0.54
C ASP A 87 25.76 -10.79 0.55
N VAL A 88 25.56 -11.50 -0.55
CA VAL A 88 24.45 -12.43 -0.78
C VAL A 88 24.38 -13.49 0.31
N GLU A 89 25.51 -13.95 0.85
CA GLU A 89 25.51 -15.01 1.87
C GLU A 89 24.97 -14.49 3.21
N ASP A 90 25.29 -13.25 3.57
CA ASP A 90 24.80 -12.59 4.78
C ASP A 90 23.31 -12.22 4.67
N GLU A 91 22.84 -11.80 3.48
CA GLU A 91 21.42 -11.52 3.22
C GLU A 91 20.56 -12.80 3.19
N LEU A 92 21.08 -13.91 2.65
CA LEU A 92 20.44 -15.24 2.72
C LEU A 92 20.30 -15.70 4.18
N ARG A 93 21.36 -15.56 4.98
CA ARG A 93 21.32 -15.91 6.41
C ARG A 93 20.32 -15.09 7.21
N LYS A 94 20.07 -13.84 6.80
CA LYS A 94 19.09 -12.93 7.43
C LYS A 94 17.66 -13.14 6.93
N GLY A 95 17.45 -14.04 5.97
CA GLY A 95 16.13 -14.37 5.41
C GLY A 95 15.49 -13.22 4.63
N ARG A 96 16.31 -12.30 4.11
CA ARG A 96 15.84 -11.14 3.34
C ARG A 96 15.78 -11.42 1.84
N ILE A 97 16.53 -12.40 1.38
CA ILE A 97 16.53 -12.90 0.01
C ILE A 97 16.33 -14.43 0.02
N ALA A 98 15.71 -14.95 -1.03
CA ALA A 98 15.37 -16.37 -1.18
C ALA A 98 16.16 -17.05 -2.32
#